data_AF-A0A212TLF3-F1
#
_entry.id   AF-A0A212TLF3-F1
#
_cell.length_a   1.000
_cell.length_b   1.000
_cell.length_c   1.000
_cell.angle_alpha   90.00
_cell.angle_beta   90.00
_cell.angle_gamma   90.00
#
_symmetry.space_group_name_H-M   'P 1'
#
loop_
_entity.id
_entity.type
_entity.pdbx_description
1 polymer ?
#
loop_
_entity_poly.entity_id
_entity_poly.type
_entity_poly.pdbx_seq_one_letter_code
_entity_poly.pdbx_strand_id
1 'polypeptide(L)'
;MKGCWWTLADCFFRYRFAGLAAALALTLSPPSHSIEPVFEVRERSVAEILSPADLPIGFYTFEPDEYWADPRDSYWLKFSNWVLRQERLHGQKIQSVGQWADRTLSGSSQSLPNNESYLRVGFATESEYGDPAQFEPEARFRLDIPTTRRKLRLVIESESEDLIPLGERQRDRQLTEPERSDTQATGALRYLTQIGDAINFSNDVGVRLRLPPDAFWRATAEKRWRLDDKWILNAQQRFYYFHQDGWGERTWIGVGRPVGNDWYFRSSSELEWVHNNKEFVAAQIFSMRKRMNNRLIVTPRLGVLGESKPSWRTTSAFGDLTFRYRLHSNWLYAELIPALEFPREESFKDRASVVFRVEMFFSGIIEDDRL
;
A
#
# COMPACT_ATOMS: atom_id res chain seq x y z
N MET A 1 24.37 -88.74 -61.52
CA MET A 1 25.61 -89.16 -62.21
C MET A 1 26.06 -88.05 -63.14
N LYS A 2 27.34 -87.64 -63.03
CA LYS A 2 28.07 -86.63 -63.84
C LYS A 2 27.59 -85.19 -63.59
N GLY A 3 28.29 -84.35 -62.82
CA GLY A 3 29.64 -83.80 -63.02
C GLY A 3 29.46 -82.29 -63.26
N CYS A 4 30.29 -81.35 -62.88
CA CYS A 4 31.62 -81.35 -62.29
C CYS A 4 31.87 -79.89 -61.82
N TRP A 5 32.19 -79.72 -60.53
CA TRP A 5 33.30 -78.90 -60.01
C TRP A 5 33.30 -77.39 -60.31
N TRP A 6 33.22 -76.57 -59.26
CA TRP A 6 34.14 -75.45 -58.94
C TRP A 6 33.62 -74.80 -57.64
N THR A 7 34.08 -75.33 -56.51
CA THR A 7 34.05 -74.67 -55.20
C THR A 7 35.34 -75.06 -54.52
N LEU A 8 36.03 -74.08 -53.92
CA LEU A 8 37.32 -74.18 -53.21
C LEU A 8 38.58 -73.98 -54.06
N ALA A 9 38.80 -72.73 -54.49
CA ALA A 9 40.10 -72.07 -54.44
C ALA A 9 39.85 -70.56 -54.45
N ASP A 10 40.73 -69.79 -53.79
CA ASP A 10 40.77 -68.32 -53.77
C ASP A 10 39.88 -67.56 -52.76
N CYS A 11 39.82 -68.10 -51.54
CA CYS A 11 39.77 -67.24 -50.33
C CYS A 11 41.16 -66.66 -50.04
N PHE A 12 41.72 -65.80 -50.90
CA PHE A 12 42.93 -65.03 -50.56
C PHE A 12 43.12 -63.72 -51.35
N PHE A 13 42.06 -63.13 -51.91
CA PHE A 13 42.17 -61.89 -52.68
C PHE A 13 41.05 -60.89 -52.38
N ARG A 14 40.95 -60.41 -51.13
CA ARG A 14 40.07 -59.26 -50.79
C ARG A 14 40.50 -58.37 -49.62
N TYR A 15 41.75 -58.48 -49.15
CA TYR A 15 42.32 -57.60 -48.12
C TYR A 15 43.70 -57.04 -48.53
N ARG A 16 43.78 -56.36 -49.69
CA ARG A 16 44.99 -55.62 -50.10
C ARG A 16 44.73 -54.28 -50.81
N PHE A 17 43.59 -53.64 -50.57
CA PHE A 17 43.31 -52.28 -51.05
C PHE A 17 42.96 -51.26 -49.94
N ALA A 18 43.14 -51.61 -48.66
CA ALA A 18 42.88 -50.72 -47.52
C ALA A 18 44.14 -50.12 -46.87
N GLY A 19 45.34 -50.39 -47.40
CA GLY A 19 46.62 -49.99 -46.78
C GLY A 19 47.41 -48.89 -47.50
N LEU A 20 46.95 -48.40 -48.65
CA LEU A 20 47.71 -47.45 -49.49
C LEU A 20 47.02 -46.09 -49.72
N ALA A 21 45.81 -45.90 -49.18
CA ALA A 21 45.15 -44.58 -49.13
C ALA A 21 45.47 -43.81 -47.83
N ALA A 22 46.13 -44.43 -46.84
CA ALA A 22 46.45 -43.82 -45.55
C ALA A 22 47.87 -43.23 -45.45
N ALA A 23 48.71 -43.38 -46.47
CA ALA A 23 50.12 -42.94 -46.45
C ALA A 23 50.43 -41.73 -47.36
N LEU A 24 49.45 -41.20 -48.11
CA LEU A 24 49.64 -40.03 -48.99
C LEU A 24 48.87 -38.78 -48.54
N ALA A 25 48.32 -38.80 -47.31
CA ALA A 25 47.62 -37.66 -46.70
C ALA A 25 48.42 -37.01 -45.54
N LEU A 26 49.73 -37.34 -45.40
CA LEU A 26 50.57 -36.92 -44.27
C LEU A 26 51.74 -35.98 -44.64
N THR A 27 51.78 -35.41 -45.85
CA THR A 27 52.89 -34.51 -46.26
C THR A 27 52.47 -33.17 -46.88
N LEU A 28 51.25 -32.70 -46.64
CA LEU A 28 50.83 -31.35 -46.99
C LEU A 28 50.13 -30.70 -45.78
N SER A 29 50.92 -30.19 -44.84
CA SER A 29 50.44 -29.24 -43.85
C SER A 29 50.27 -27.88 -44.53
N PRO A 30 49.06 -27.28 -44.61
CA PRO A 30 48.93 -25.87 -44.89
C PRO A 30 49.55 -25.08 -43.72
N PRO A 31 50.03 -23.83 -43.92
CA PRO A 31 50.52 -23.02 -42.82
C PRO A 31 49.40 -22.87 -41.80
N SER A 32 49.61 -23.42 -40.60
CA SER A 32 48.75 -23.23 -39.45
C SER A 32 48.80 -21.76 -39.06
N HIS A 33 47.86 -20.96 -39.56
CA HIS A 33 47.45 -19.77 -38.83
C HIS A 33 46.58 -20.29 -37.68
N SER A 34 47.18 -20.41 -36.50
CA SER A 34 46.43 -20.48 -35.25
C SER A 34 45.70 -19.15 -35.09
N ILE A 35 44.53 -19.03 -35.73
CA ILE A 35 43.53 -18.06 -35.32
C ILE A 35 42.94 -18.67 -34.05
N GLU A 36 43.51 -18.33 -32.90
CA GLU A 36 42.74 -18.39 -31.67
C GLU A 36 41.43 -17.64 -31.96
N PRO A 37 40.26 -18.18 -31.59
CA PRO A 37 39.06 -17.36 -31.58
C PRO A 37 39.30 -16.26 -30.55
N VAL A 38 39.76 -15.10 -31.02
CA VAL A 38 39.62 -13.86 -30.26
C VAL A 38 38.13 -13.70 -30.10
N PHE A 39 37.62 -14.08 -28.92
CA PHE A 39 36.34 -13.58 -28.46
C PHE A 39 36.53 -12.08 -28.31
N GLU A 40 36.31 -11.33 -29.38
CA GLU A 40 35.94 -9.93 -29.27
C GLU A 40 34.60 -9.94 -28.55
N VAL A 41 34.64 -9.88 -27.22
CA VAL A 41 33.53 -9.37 -26.44
C VAL A 41 33.39 -7.94 -26.93
N ARG A 42 32.53 -7.74 -27.93
CA ARG A 42 32.13 -6.41 -28.36
C ARG A 42 31.51 -5.80 -27.11
N GLU A 43 32.29 -4.97 -26.41
CA GLU A 43 31.80 -4.21 -25.26
C GLU A 43 30.65 -3.37 -25.80
N ARG A 44 29.42 -3.87 -25.59
CA ARG A 44 28.22 -3.10 -25.89
C ARG A 44 28.37 -1.81 -25.12
N SER A 45 28.23 -0.68 -25.82
CA SER A 45 28.36 0.61 -25.15
C SER A 45 27.37 0.67 -23.98
N VAL A 46 27.71 1.38 -22.90
CA VAL A 46 26.79 1.52 -21.76
C VAL A 46 25.42 2.04 -22.21
N ALA A 47 25.36 2.85 -23.27
CA ALA A 47 24.12 3.33 -23.88
C ALA A 47 23.29 2.22 -24.55
N GLU A 48 23.94 1.20 -25.12
CA GLU A 48 23.29 0.04 -25.75
C GLU A 48 22.80 -0.96 -24.70
N ILE A 49 23.56 -1.17 -23.61
CA ILE A 49 23.14 -1.99 -22.47
C ILE A 49 21.96 -1.36 -21.71
N LEU A 50 21.90 -0.03 -21.68
CA LEU A 50 20.82 0.74 -21.06
C LEU A 50 19.71 1.12 -22.05
N SER A 51 19.65 0.47 -23.23
CA SER A 51 18.59 0.73 -24.19
C SER A 51 17.26 0.16 -23.68
N PRO A 52 16.11 0.83 -23.92
CA PRO A 52 14.80 0.32 -23.52
C PRO A 52 14.44 -1.06 -24.06
N ALA A 53 15.08 -1.50 -25.14
CA ALA A 53 14.85 -2.80 -25.77
C ALA A 53 15.68 -3.94 -25.15
N ASP A 54 16.81 -3.63 -24.51
CA ASP A 54 17.74 -4.62 -23.92
C ASP A 54 17.55 -4.77 -22.40
N LEU A 55 16.81 -3.86 -21.75
CA LEU A 55 16.55 -3.89 -20.31
C LEU A 55 15.33 -4.76 -19.96
N PRO A 56 15.32 -5.44 -18.80
CA PRO A 56 14.17 -6.24 -18.37
C PRO A 56 12.90 -5.41 -18.33
N ILE A 57 11.76 -6.01 -18.69
CA ILE A 57 10.42 -5.39 -18.75
C ILE A 57 9.99 -4.71 -17.42
N GLY A 58 10.68 -4.97 -16.31
CA GLY A 58 10.47 -4.29 -15.02
C GLY A 58 11.28 -3.00 -14.77
N PHE A 59 12.17 -2.59 -15.68
CA PHE A 59 13.04 -1.41 -15.48
C PHE A 59 12.35 -0.08 -15.86
N TYR A 60 11.42 -0.09 -16.83
CA TYR A 60 10.67 1.08 -17.29
C TYR A 60 9.18 1.00 -16.97
N THR A 61 8.50 2.15 -17.02
CA THR A 61 7.06 2.29 -16.78
C THR A 61 6.24 2.33 -18.07
N PHE A 62 6.83 1.89 -19.19
CA PHE A 62 6.26 1.94 -20.54
C PHE A 62 6.70 0.69 -21.32
N GLU A 63 5.88 0.21 -22.26
CA GLU A 63 6.26 -0.87 -23.19
C GLU A 63 7.34 -0.35 -24.19
N PRO A 64 8.31 -1.14 -24.68
CA PRO A 64 9.43 -0.63 -25.49
C PRO A 64 9.03 0.17 -26.75
N ASP A 65 7.83 -0.08 -27.29
CA ASP A 65 7.20 0.65 -28.38
C ASP A 65 6.57 1.99 -27.96
N GLU A 66 6.19 2.15 -26.69
CA GLU A 66 5.73 3.42 -26.11
C GLU A 66 6.86 4.45 -25.93
N TYR A 67 8.14 4.02 -25.92
CA TYR A 67 9.30 4.93 -25.83
C TYR A 67 9.37 5.90 -27.02
N TRP A 68 8.91 5.46 -28.19
CA TRP A 68 8.89 6.23 -29.44
C TRP A 68 7.52 6.82 -29.77
N ALA A 69 6.53 6.62 -28.90
CA ALA A 69 5.21 7.21 -29.09
C ALA A 69 5.25 8.71 -28.77
N ASP A 70 4.78 9.53 -29.70
CA ASP A 70 4.62 10.96 -29.43
C ASP A 70 3.72 11.15 -28.20
N PRO A 71 4.14 11.94 -27.19
CA PRO A 71 3.38 12.12 -25.98
C PRO A 71 2.02 12.71 -26.33
N ARG A 72 0.97 11.90 -26.20
CA ARG A 72 -0.39 12.39 -26.33
C ARG A 72 -0.61 13.40 -25.23
N ASP A 73 -0.95 14.62 -25.64
CA ASP A 73 -1.13 15.77 -24.77
C ASP A 73 -2.37 15.52 -23.87
N SER A 74 -2.15 14.79 -22.79
CA SER A 74 -3.17 14.37 -21.84
C SER A 74 -3.21 15.34 -20.67
N TYR A 75 -4.42 15.63 -20.19
CA TYR A 75 -4.63 16.38 -18.95
C TYR A 75 -3.77 15.83 -17.79
N TRP A 76 -3.62 14.50 -17.72
CA TRP A 76 -2.81 13.81 -16.73
C TRP A 76 -1.32 14.10 -16.85
N LEU A 77 -0.80 14.28 -18.07
CA LEU A 77 0.62 14.58 -18.32
C LEU A 77 0.95 16.04 -17.96
N LYS A 78 0.02 16.96 -18.24
CA LYS A 78 0.16 18.38 -17.86
C LYS A 78 0.15 18.55 -16.34
N PHE A 79 -0.78 17.87 -15.67
CA PHE A 79 -0.84 17.81 -14.21
C PHE A 79 0.44 17.20 -13.63
N SER A 80 0.90 16.04 -14.12
CA SER A 80 2.13 15.41 -13.62
C SER A 80 3.35 16.31 -13.79
N ASN A 81 3.48 17.00 -14.93
CA ASN A 81 4.60 17.92 -15.19
C ASN A 81 4.55 19.16 -14.29
N TRP A 82 3.36 19.69 -14.00
CA TRP A 82 3.20 20.77 -13.04
C TRP A 82 3.64 20.33 -11.64
N VAL A 83 3.22 19.15 -11.18
CA VAL A 83 3.62 18.61 -9.87
C VAL A 83 5.12 18.34 -9.79
N LEU A 84 5.71 17.74 -10.83
CA LEU A 84 7.16 17.50 -10.91
C LEU A 84 7.97 18.82 -10.89
N ARG A 85 7.41 19.91 -11.43
CA ARG A 85 8.04 21.23 -11.36
C ARG A 85 7.98 21.82 -9.94
N GLN A 86 6.87 21.66 -9.22
CA GLN A 86 6.77 22.10 -7.82
C GLN A 86 7.72 21.31 -6.91
N GLU A 87 7.89 20.02 -7.17
CA GLU A 87 8.86 19.16 -6.49
C GLU A 87 10.29 19.70 -6.64
N ARG A 88 10.73 20.06 -7.85
CA ARG A 88 12.08 20.62 -8.06
C ARG A 88 12.31 21.97 -7.40
N LEU A 89 11.26 22.79 -7.29
CA LEU A 89 11.34 24.13 -6.70
C LEU A 89 11.38 24.09 -5.17
N HIS A 90 10.66 23.14 -4.57
CA HIS A 90 10.51 23.06 -3.12
C HIS A 90 11.26 21.87 -2.49
N GLY A 91 11.75 20.91 -3.28
CA GLY A 91 12.27 19.60 -2.85
C GLY A 91 13.36 19.66 -1.78
N GLN A 92 14.28 20.62 -1.86
CA GLN A 92 15.32 20.79 -0.83
C GLN A 92 14.76 21.20 0.54
N LYS A 93 13.73 22.05 0.57
CA LYS A 93 13.05 22.46 1.80
C LYS A 93 12.21 21.32 2.38
N ILE A 94 11.62 20.50 1.52
CA ILE A 94 10.77 19.40 2.01
C ILE A 94 11.62 18.18 2.44
N GLN A 95 12.77 17.97 1.80
CA GLN A 95 13.76 16.98 2.24
C GLN A 95 14.31 17.31 3.63
N SER A 96 14.54 18.58 3.97
CA SER A 96 15.03 18.97 5.30
C SER A 96 13.97 18.81 6.39
N VAL A 97 12.69 19.06 6.08
CA VAL A 97 11.56 18.76 6.98
C VAL A 97 11.44 17.25 7.20
N GLY A 98 11.55 16.44 6.15
CA GLY A 98 11.54 14.97 6.26
C GLY A 98 12.67 14.44 7.13
N GLN A 99 13.89 14.95 6.97
CA GLN A 99 15.04 14.58 7.81
C GLN A 99 14.91 15.05 9.26
N TRP A 100 14.34 16.24 9.50
CA TRP A 100 14.05 16.72 10.85
C TRP A 100 12.99 15.85 11.53
N ALA A 101 11.89 15.53 10.84
CA ALA A 101 10.81 14.70 11.36
C ALA A 101 11.30 13.28 11.63
N ASP A 102 12.08 12.68 10.73
CA ASP A 102 12.69 11.37 10.93
C ASP A 102 13.60 11.35 12.18
N ARG A 103 14.48 12.34 12.33
CA ARG A 103 15.35 12.46 13.51
C ARG A 103 14.59 12.69 14.82
N THR A 104 13.47 13.42 14.75
CA THR A 104 12.66 13.78 15.93
C THR A 104 11.73 12.64 16.35
N LEU A 105 11.14 11.92 15.38
CA LEU A 105 10.15 10.86 15.61
C LEU A 105 10.76 9.47 15.84
N SER A 106 11.97 9.21 15.32
CA SER A 106 12.65 7.92 15.54
C SER A 106 13.28 7.82 16.94
N GLY A 107 13.68 8.94 17.55
CA GLY A 107 14.17 9.03 18.94
C GLY A 107 15.43 8.21 19.29
N SER A 108 15.86 7.28 18.42
CA SER A 108 17.04 6.43 18.56
C SER A 108 17.37 5.76 17.21
N SER A 109 18.65 5.53 16.92
CA SER A 109 19.13 4.89 15.69
C SER A 109 18.79 3.39 15.55
N GLN A 110 18.07 2.83 16.51
CA GLN A 110 17.59 1.45 16.47
C GLN A 110 16.07 1.46 16.23
N SER A 111 15.66 0.97 15.06
CA SER A 111 14.25 0.73 14.73
C SER A 111 13.63 -0.16 15.82
N LEU A 112 12.75 0.42 16.63
CA LEU A 112 12.01 -0.30 17.65
C LEU A 112 10.81 -0.99 16.97
N PRO A 113 10.61 -2.31 17.16
CA PRO A 113 9.47 -2.99 16.57
C PRO A 113 8.15 -2.37 17.05
N ASN A 114 7.26 -2.06 16.11
CA ASN A 114 5.94 -1.47 16.31
C ASN A 114 5.94 -0.03 16.88
N ASN A 115 6.81 0.87 16.40
CA ASN A 115 6.68 2.30 16.69
C ASN A 115 5.54 2.93 15.86
N GLU A 116 4.43 3.28 16.48
CA GLU A 116 3.27 3.85 15.79
C GLU A 116 3.30 5.39 15.73
N SER A 117 4.45 6.01 15.98
CA SER A 117 4.61 7.47 15.91
C SER A 117 4.56 7.98 14.46
N TYR A 118 3.75 9.00 14.22
CA TYR A 118 3.65 9.69 12.94
C TYR A 118 3.26 11.16 13.09
N LEU A 119 3.58 11.93 12.05
CA LEU A 119 3.09 13.28 11.79
C LEU A 119 2.53 13.31 10.35
N ARG A 120 1.26 13.65 10.21
CA ARG A 120 0.56 13.85 8.94
C ARG A 120 0.19 15.32 8.84
N VAL A 121 0.68 15.99 7.80
CA VAL A 121 0.30 17.37 7.49
C VAL A 121 -0.22 17.35 6.06
N GLY A 122 -1.42 17.84 5.85
CA GLY A 122 -2.06 17.83 4.55
C GLY A 122 -2.78 19.13 4.25
N PHE A 123 -3.14 19.28 2.99
CA PHE A 123 -4.05 20.29 2.51
C PHE A 123 -5.08 19.56 1.66
N ALA A 124 -6.35 19.72 2.00
CA ALA A 124 -7.45 19.20 1.22
C ALA A 124 -8.24 20.33 0.59
N THR A 125 -8.80 20.04 -0.56
CA THR A 125 -9.82 20.88 -1.16
C THR A 125 -10.92 19.99 -1.68
N GLU A 126 -12.15 20.42 -1.44
CA GLU A 126 -13.34 19.69 -1.83
C GLU A 126 -14.17 20.57 -2.74
N SER A 127 -14.69 19.97 -3.80
CA SER A 127 -15.74 20.55 -4.61
C SER A 127 -16.96 19.64 -4.54
N GLU A 128 -18.05 20.20 -4.03
CA GLU A 128 -19.38 19.62 -4.04
C GLU A 128 -20.27 20.37 -5.05
N TYR A 129 -21.35 19.74 -5.52
CA TYR A 129 -22.34 20.36 -6.41
C TYR A 129 -22.73 21.79 -5.99
N GLY A 130 -22.15 22.78 -6.69
CA GLY A 130 -22.51 24.19 -6.54
C GLY A 130 -21.61 25.00 -5.61
N ASP A 131 -20.71 24.35 -4.86
CA ASP A 131 -19.81 25.04 -3.93
C ASP A 131 -18.36 25.15 -4.46
N PRO A 132 -17.75 26.34 -4.37
CA PRO A 132 -16.38 26.56 -4.81
C PRO A 132 -15.39 25.85 -3.90
N ALA A 133 -14.30 25.36 -4.49
CA ALA A 133 -13.27 24.61 -3.79
C ALA A 133 -12.61 25.43 -2.65
N GLN A 134 -12.74 24.95 -1.41
CA GLN A 134 -12.14 25.58 -0.22
C GLN A 134 -10.82 24.90 0.12
N PHE A 135 -9.81 25.65 0.57
CA PHE A 135 -8.49 25.10 0.92
C PHE A 135 -8.41 24.91 2.44
N GLU A 136 -8.40 23.65 2.87
CA GLU A 136 -8.45 23.30 4.28
C GLU A 136 -7.14 22.62 4.73
N PRO A 137 -6.38 23.22 5.66
CA PRO A 137 -5.20 22.57 6.23
C PRO A 137 -5.62 21.46 7.19
N GLU A 138 -5.00 20.29 7.05
CA GLU A 138 -5.21 19.13 7.93
C GLU A 138 -3.90 18.82 8.67
N ALA A 139 -3.95 18.58 9.98
CA ALA A 139 -2.77 18.17 10.74
C ALA A 139 -3.14 17.11 11.78
N ARG A 140 -2.47 15.96 11.72
CA ARG A 140 -2.63 14.88 12.69
C ARG A 140 -1.28 14.39 13.16
N PHE A 141 -1.17 14.10 14.45
CA PHE A 141 0.04 13.50 14.98
C PHE A 141 -0.29 12.40 15.97
N ARG A 142 0.63 11.45 16.06
CA ARG A 142 0.64 10.43 17.09
C ARG A 142 2.07 10.19 17.52
N LEU A 143 2.30 10.13 18.82
CA LEU A 143 3.59 9.91 19.43
C LEU A 143 3.45 8.71 20.36
N ASP A 144 4.09 7.60 20.01
CA ASP A 144 4.10 6.35 20.77
C ASP A 144 5.52 6.08 21.30
N ILE A 145 5.74 6.44 22.56
CA ILE A 145 7.04 6.37 23.21
C ILE A 145 7.09 5.14 24.13
N PRO A 146 8.00 4.19 23.90
CA PRO A 146 8.19 3.09 24.85
C PRO A 146 8.83 3.63 26.15
N THR A 147 8.28 3.22 27.28
CA THR A 147 8.86 3.51 28.59
C THR A 147 9.97 2.49 28.92
N THR A 148 10.57 2.60 30.11
CA THR A 148 11.59 1.66 30.64
C THR A 148 11.14 0.20 30.58
N ARG A 149 9.83 -0.07 30.60
CA ARG A 149 9.24 -1.39 30.37
C ARG A 149 8.70 -1.41 28.94
N ARG A 150 9.25 -2.24 28.04
CA ARG A 150 8.81 -2.35 26.62
C ARG A 150 7.30 -2.60 26.42
N LYS A 151 6.60 -3.10 27.45
CA LYS A 151 5.16 -3.35 27.49
C LYS A 151 4.32 -2.14 27.89
N LEU A 152 4.93 -1.09 28.45
CA LEU A 152 4.25 0.14 28.84
C LEU A 152 4.72 1.26 27.91
N ARG A 153 3.77 1.95 27.28
CA ARG A 153 4.03 3.02 26.32
C ARG A 153 3.26 4.29 26.71
N LEU A 154 3.84 5.43 26.42
CA LEU A 154 3.18 6.73 26.48
C LEU A 154 2.70 7.08 25.08
N VAL A 155 1.39 7.20 24.90
CA VAL A 155 0.77 7.54 23.62
C VAL A 155 0.17 8.93 23.73
N ILE A 156 0.56 9.84 22.84
CA ILE A 156 -0.07 11.16 22.69
C ILE A 156 -0.56 11.27 21.26
N GLU A 157 -1.86 11.48 21.06
CA GLU A 157 -2.47 11.60 19.73
C GLU A 157 -3.29 12.88 19.65
N SER A 158 -3.26 13.56 18.49
CA SER A 158 -4.05 14.78 18.26
C SER A 158 -5.55 14.51 18.30
N GLU A 159 -5.95 13.30 17.94
CA GLU A 159 -7.32 12.90 17.73
C GLU A 159 -7.48 11.44 18.17
N SER A 160 -8.59 11.13 18.83
CA SER A 160 -8.94 9.75 19.17
C SER A 160 -10.15 9.30 18.36
N GLU A 161 -10.02 8.18 17.65
CA GLU A 161 -11.06 7.65 16.76
C GLU A 161 -12.35 7.23 17.48
N ASP A 162 -12.31 7.00 18.79
CA ASP A 162 -13.42 6.38 19.55
C ASP A 162 -14.64 7.28 19.70
N LEU A 163 -14.48 8.60 19.54
CA LEU A 163 -15.56 9.57 19.65
C LEU A 163 -15.99 10.15 18.29
N ILE A 164 -15.23 9.85 17.24
CA ILE A 164 -15.60 10.17 15.87
C ILE A 164 -16.77 9.26 15.47
N PRO A 165 -17.91 9.81 15.01
CA PRO A 165 -19.03 9.00 14.57
C PRO A 165 -18.64 7.99 13.49
N LEU A 166 -19.22 6.78 13.55
CA LEU A 166 -18.87 5.71 12.61
C LEU A 166 -19.00 6.14 11.13
N GLY A 167 -20.06 6.86 10.78
CA GLY A 167 -20.28 7.33 9.41
C GLY A 167 -19.19 8.27 8.91
N GLU A 168 -18.73 9.19 9.78
CA GLU A 168 -17.61 10.08 9.51
C GLU A 168 -16.32 9.28 9.37
N ARG A 169 -16.02 8.39 10.33
CA ARG A 169 -14.80 7.56 10.34
C ARG A 169 -14.65 6.71 9.07
N GLN A 170 -15.73 6.13 8.57
CA GLN A 170 -15.69 5.33 7.34
C GLN A 170 -15.54 6.17 6.07
N ARG A 171 -15.90 7.45 6.13
CA ARG A 171 -15.82 8.42 5.03
C ARG A 171 -14.73 9.47 5.24
N ASP A 172 -13.86 9.34 6.23
CA ASP A 172 -12.82 10.32 6.61
C ASP A 172 -12.02 10.87 5.42
N ARG A 173 -11.77 10.02 4.41
CA ARG A 173 -11.07 10.40 3.18
C ARG A 173 -11.86 11.35 2.28
N GLN A 174 -13.19 11.21 2.26
CA GLN A 174 -14.15 12.01 1.49
C GLN A 174 -14.44 13.34 2.17
N LEU A 175 -14.01 13.53 3.42
CA LEU A 175 -14.32 14.70 4.22
C LEU A 175 -13.12 15.64 4.36
N THR A 176 -13.39 16.94 4.43
CA THR A 176 -12.42 17.98 4.81
C THR A 176 -12.51 18.33 6.29
N GLU A 177 -11.54 19.07 6.83
CA GLU A 177 -11.49 19.39 8.27
C GLU A 177 -12.77 20.07 8.81
N PRO A 178 -13.42 21.02 8.10
CA PRO A 178 -14.67 21.63 8.58
C PRO A 178 -15.86 20.66 8.68
N GLU A 179 -15.85 19.57 7.91
CA GLU A 179 -16.90 18.55 7.93
C GLU A 179 -16.66 17.45 8.98
N ARG A 180 -15.46 17.43 9.58
CA ARG A 180 -15.08 16.48 10.62
C ARG A 180 -15.50 16.99 11.99
N SER A 181 -15.77 16.04 12.87
CA SER A 181 -15.96 16.29 14.29
C SER A 181 -14.69 16.88 14.90
N ASP A 182 -14.84 17.96 15.67
CA ASP A 182 -13.71 18.54 16.39
C ASP A 182 -13.23 17.55 17.46
N THR A 183 -12.02 17.03 17.27
CA THR A 183 -11.40 16.10 18.21
C THR A 183 -10.27 16.76 18.97
N GLN A 184 -10.14 16.36 20.22
CA GLN A 184 -9.20 16.97 21.15
C GLN A 184 -8.04 16.02 21.40
N ALA A 185 -6.85 16.60 21.58
CA ALA A 185 -5.65 15.82 21.85
C ALA A 185 -5.83 14.92 23.09
N THR A 186 -5.33 13.70 23.01
CA THR A 186 -5.35 12.75 24.12
C THR A 186 -3.95 12.31 24.50
N GLY A 187 -3.72 12.11 25.79
CA GLY A 187 -2.51 11.49 26.33
C GLY A 187 -2.88 10.26 27.14
N ALA A 188 -2.22 9.14 26.88
CA ALA A 188 -2.53 7.85 27.49
C ALA A 188 -1.28 7.05 27.85
N LEU A 189 -1.37 6.30 28.94
CA LEU A 189 -0.46 5.19 29.23
C LEU A 189 -1.08 3.90 28.71
N ARG A 190 -0.41 3.28 27.73
CA ARG A 190 -0.81 2.03 27.11
C ARG A 190 -0.01 0.87 27.66
N TYR A 191 -0.70 -0.14 28.18
CA TYR A 191 -0.13 -1.40 28.60
C TYR A 191 -0.43 -2.50 27.59
N LEU A 192 0.61 -3.08 27.01
CA LEU A 192 0.58 -4.13 26.01
C LEU A 192 0.80 -5.51 26.63
N THR A 193 -0.11 -6.42 26.36
CA THR A 193 -0.03 -7.83 26.76
C THR A 193 -0.36 -8.70 25.56
N GLN A 194 0.20 -9.91 25.53
CA GLN A 194 -0.18 -10.94 24.58
C GLN A 194 -0.79 -12.09 25.37
N ILE A 195 -2.00 -12.51 24.99
CA ILE A 195 -2.70 -13.63 25.62
C ILE A 195 -2.57 -14.84 24.68
N GLY A 196 -1.86 -15.86 25.15
CA GLY A 196 -1.39 -16.97 24.31
C GLY A 196 -0.44 -16.47 23.20
N ASP A 197 -0.38 -17.18 22.09
CA ASP A 197 0.56 -16.89 21.00
C ASP A 197 -0.01 -15.99 19.89
N ALA A 198 -1.22 -15.44 20.04
CA ALA A 198 -1.89 -14.79 18.90
C ALA A 198 -2.86 -13.63 19.20
N ILE A 199 -3.25 -13.40 20.46
CA ILE A 199 -4.15 -12.27 20.78
C ILE A 199 -3.31 -11.12 21.33
N ASN A 200 -3.29 -10.00 20.62
CA ASN A 200 -2.71 -8.76 21.10
C ASN A 200 -3.77 -8.03 21.93
N PHE A 201 -3.42 -7.71 23.17
CA PHE A 201 -4.29 -7.00 24.10
C PHE A 201 -3.62 -5.71 24.56
N SER A 202 -4.33 -4.59 24.47
CA SER A 202 -3.87 -3.29 24.97
C SER A 202 -4.88 -2.69 25.94
N ASN A 203 -4.38 -2.08 27.01
CA ASN A 203 -5.18 -1.30 27.95
C ASN A 203 -4.58 0.09 28.04
N ASP A 204 -5.39 1.09 27.73
CA ASP A 204 -5.01 2.48 27.74
C ASP A 204 -5.75 3.16 28.90
N VAL A 205 -5.02 3.91 29.71
CA VAL A 205 -5.57 4.82 30.71
C VAL A 205 -5.01 6.20 30.42
N GLY A 206 -5.88 7.17 30.22
CA GLY A 206 -5.45 8.48 29.74
C GLY A 206 -6.39 9.61 30.10
N VAL A 207 -6.02 10.80 29.62
CA VAL A 207 -6.81 12.02 29.76
C VAL A 207 -6.84 12.70 28.40
N ARG A 208 -8.03 13.15 28.01
CA ARG A 208 -8.24 14.04 26.89
C ARG A 208 -8.03 15.48 27.36
N LEU A 209 -7.18 16.20 26.64
CA LEU A 209 -6.73 17.55 26.92
C LEU A 209 -7.78 18.58 26.44
N ARG A 210 -8.99 18.50 27.00
CA ARG A 210 -10.04 19.51 26.85
C ARG A 210 -10.33 20.17 28.19
N LEU A 211 -11.05 21.29 28.20
CA LEU A 211 -11.54 21.93 29.43
C LEU A 211 -13.06 21.71 29.53
N PRO A 212 -13.57 20.97 30.54
CA PRO A 212 -12.84 20.30 31.62
C PRO A 212 -12.13 19.01 31.16
N PRO A 213 -10.99 18.63 31.77
CA PRO A 213 -10.28 17.41 31.41
C PRO A 213 -11.18 16.18 31.51
N ASP A 214 -11.01 15.26 30.58
CA ASP A 214 -11.86 14.07 30.50
C ASP A 214 -11.01 12.80 30.54
N ALA A 215 -11.07 12.11 31.67
CA ALA A 215 -10.34 10.86 31.85
C ALA A 215 -11.01 9.74 31.05
N PHE A 216 -10.20 8.84 30.49
CA PHE A 216 -10.70 7.70 29.76
C PHE A 216 -9.93 6.42 30.04
N TRP A 217 -10.62 5.32 29.81
CA TRP A 217 -10.08 3.98 29.81
C TRP A 217 -10.49 3.27 28.53
N ARG A 218 -9.58 2.48 27.96
CA ARG A 218 -9.82 1.73 26.73
C ARG A 218 -9.12 0.38 26.78
N ALA A 219 -9.86 -0.68 26.46
CA ALA A 219 -9.31 -2.01 26.25
C ALA A 219 -9.52 -2.42 24.80
N THR A 220 -8.46 -2.87 24.13
CA THR A 220 -8.53 -3.39 22.76
C THR A 220 -7.95 -4.80 22.72
N ALA A 221 -8.68 -5.74 22.13
CA ALA A 221 -8.21 -7.07 21.80
C ALA A 221 -8.23 -7.22 20.28
N GLU A 222 -7.11 -7.60 19.69
CA GLU A 222 -6.99 -7.84 18.26
C GLU A 222 -6.41 -9.23 18.01
N LYS A 223 -6.96 -9.92 17.01
CA LYS A 223 -6.37 -11.15 16.50
C LYS A 223 -6.47 -11.22 14.98
N ARG A 224 -5.41 -11.74 14.38
CA ARG A 224 -5.30 -12.05 12.96
C ARG A 224 -5.22 -13.57 12.77
N TRP A 225 -6.11 -14.11 11.95
CA TRP A 225 -6.12 -15.50 11.54
C TRP A 225 -5.82 -15.59 10.05
N ARG A 226 -4.95 -16.53 9.67
CA ARG A 226 -4.90 -17.03 8.30
C ARG A 226 -5.87 -18.20 8.23
N LEU A 227 -7.01 -18.00 7.56
CA LEU A 227 -8.02 -19.05 7.40
C LEU A 227 -7.56 -20.09 6.37
N ASP A 228 -6.80 -19.64 5.38
CA ASP A 228 -6.19 -20.41 4.30
C ASP A 228 -4.99 -19.62 3.75
N ASP A 229 -4.32 -20.12 2.71
CA ASP A 229 -3.15 -19.48 2.07
C ASP A 229 -3.44 -18.07 1.54
N LYS A 230 -4.71 -17.78 1.20
CA LYS A 230 -5.15 -16.52 0.59
C LYS A 230 -6.02 -15.68 1.50
N TRP A 231 -6.74 -16.29 2.45
CA TRP A 231 -7.73 -15.60 3.27
C TRP A 231 -7.16 -15.17 4.61
N ILE A 232 -7.19 -13.87 4.87
CA ILE A 232 -6.81 -13.29 6.15
C ILE A 232 -8.05 -12.70 6.80
N LEU A 233 -8.36 -13.16 8.01
CA LEU A 233 -9.39 -12.59 8.88
C LEU A 233 -8.71 -11.81 9.99
N ASN A 234 -9.12 -10.58 10.20
CA ASN A 234 -8.75 -9.76 11.33
C ASN A 234 -10.02 -9.49 12.13
N ALA A 235 -9.99 -9.69 13.43
CA ALA A 235 -11.06 -9.23 14.31
C ALA A 235 -10.46 -8.38 15.42
N GLN A 236 -11.16 -7.30 15.73
CA GLN A 236 -10.81 -6.37 16.77
C GLN A 236 -12.05 -6.11 17.61
N GLN A 237 -11.89 -6.28 18.91
CA GLN A 237 -12.88 -5.90 19.92
C GLN A 237 -12.31 -4.74 20.73
N ARG A 238 -13.07 -3.67 20.88
CA ARG A 238 -12.68 -2.53 21.69
C ARG A 238 -13.81 -2.14 22.64
N PHE A 239 -13.45 -1.92 23.90
CA PHE A 239 -14.31 -1.31 24.91
C PHE A 239 -13.65 -0.02 25.37
N TYR A 240 -14.42 1.04 25.51
CA TYR A 240 -13.91 2.32 25.99
C TYR A 240 -14.92 2.98 26.94
N TYR A 241 -14.39 3.82 27.82
CA TYR A 241 -15.16 4.64 28.75
C TYR A 241 -14.49 6.01 28.85
N PHE A 242 -15.25 7.06 28.58
CA PHE A 242 -14.92 8.45 28.82
C PHE A 242 -15.80 8.97 29.94
N HIS A 243 -15.23 9.71 30.89
CA HIS A 243 -15.98 10.18 32.04
C HIS A 243 -17.16 11.09 31.65
N GLN A 244 -16.99 11.91 30.62
CA GLN A 244 -18.04 12.84 30.16
C GLN A 244 -18.95 12.25 29.06
N ASP A 245 -18.44 11.40 28.16
CA ASP A 245 -19.24 10.85 27.04
C ASP A 245 -19.81 9.44 27.31
N GLY A 246 -19.42 8.80 28.40
CA GLY A 246 -19.86 7.45 28.75
C GLY A 246 -19.05 6.35 28.09
N TRP A 247 -19.62 5.16 28.00
CA TRP A 247 -18.95 3.98 27.47
C TRP A 247 -19.36 3.68 26.03
N GLY A 248 -18.55 2.88 25.35
CA GLY A 248 -18.90 2.31 24.06
C GLY A 248 -18.20 0.98 23.84
N GLU A 249 -18.73 0.26 22.87
CA GLU A 249 -18.20 -1.02 22.43
C GLU A 249 -18.10 -1.00 20.92
N ARG A 250 -16.99 -1.49 20.39
CA ARG A 250 -16.75 -1.55 18.95
C ARG A 250 -16.23 -2.93 18.59
N THR A 251 -16.96 -3.59 17.71
CA THR A 251 -16.58 -4.85 17.09
C THR A 251 -16.27 -4.58 15.63
N TRP A 252 -15.06 -4.92 15.20
CA TRP A 252 -14.63 -4.78 13.81
C TRP A 252 -14.12 -6.12 13.30
N ILE A 253 -14.59 -6.53 12.13
CA ILE A 253 -14.18 -7.76 11.46
C ILE A 253 -13.81 -7.42 10.02
N GLY A 254 -12.58 -7.73 9.62
CA GLY A 254 -12.10 -7.55 8.27
C GLY A 254 -11.62 -8.86 7.68
N VAL A 255 -12.17 -9.23 6.52
CA VAL A 255 -11.77 -10.42 5.77
C VAL A 255 -11.21 -9.98 4.43
N GLY A 256 -10.02 -10.45 4.05
CA GLY A 256 -9.40 -10.06 2.78
C GLY A 256 -8.61 -11.17 2.12
N ARG A 257 -8.42 -11.01 0.81
CA ARG A 257 -7.65 -11.94 -0.03
C ARG A 257 -7.12 -11.27 -1.31
N PRO A 258 -6.01 -11.77 -1.87
CA PRO A 258 -5.67 -11.49 -3.26
C PRO A 258 -6.69 -12.14 -4.20
N VAL A 259 -7.06 -11.43 -5.26
CA VAL A 259 -8.04 -11.87 -6.28
C VAL A 259 -7.45 -11.98 -7.70
N GLY A 260 -6.19 -11.57 -7.89
CA GLY A 260 -5.45 -11.68 -9.16
C GLY A 260 -5.14 -10.31 -9.78
N ASN A 261 -4.19 -10.24 -10.72
CA ASN A 261 -3.74 -8.98 -11.37
C ASN A 261 -3.43 -7.86 -10.35
N ASP A 262 -2.75 -8.23 -9.26
CA ASP A 262 -2.40 -7.36 -8.13
C ASP A 262 -3.58 -6.69 -7.42
N TRP A 263 -4.79 -7.21 -7.61
CA TRP A 263 -5.95 -6.82 -6.81
C TRP A 263 -5.97 -7.53 -5.47
N TYR A 264 -6.20 -6.74 -4.43
CA TYR A 264 -6.51 -7.21 -3.08
C TYR A 264 -7.93 -6.79 -2.73
N PHE A 265 -8.80 -7.77 -2.45
CA PHE A 265 -10.17 -7.55 -2.00
C PHE A 265 -10.23 -7.58 -0.48
N ARG A 266 -11.03 -6.69 0.11
CA ARG A 266 -11.34 -6.67 1.54
C ARG A 266 -12.83 -6.39 1.74
N SER A 267 -13.43 -7.20 2.61
CA SER A 267 -14.74 -6.95 3.19
C SER A 267 -14.53 -6.57 4.66
N SER A 268 -15.19 -5.52 5.12
CA SER A 268 -15.07 -4.96 6.46
C SER A 268 -16.46 -4.76 7.03
N SER A 269 -16.71 -5.36 8.18
CA SER A 269 -17.94 -5.21 8.96
C SER A 269 -17.59 -4.55 10.29
N GLU A 270 -18.33 -3.53 10.66
CA GLU A 270 -18.14 -2.83 11.92
C GLU A 270 -19.48 -2.63 12.61
N LEU A 271 -19.51 -2.84 13.93
CA LEU A 271 -20.66 -2.62 14.78
C LEU A 271 -20.19 -1.87 16.02
N GLU A 272 -20.83 -0.74 16.32
CA GLU A 272 -20.50 0.14 17.42
C GLU A 272 -21.73 0.43 18.28
N TRP A 273 -21.62 0.27 19.59
CA TRP A 273 -22.62 0.73 20.56
C TRP A 273 -22.26 2.13 21.04
N VAL A 274 -23.17 3.07 20.81
CA VAL A 274 -23.03 4.48 21.20
C VAL A 274 -23.92 4.77 22.40
N HIS A 275 -23.33 4.96 23.59
CA HIS A 275 -24.08 5.12 24.83
C HIS A 275 -24.97 6.37 24.86
N ASN A 276 -24.51 7.50 24.31
CA ASN A 276 -25.26 8.75 24.31
C ASN A 276 -26.60 8.64 23.56
N ASN A 277 -26.59 7.97 22.40
CA ASN A 277 -27.79 7.75 21.60
C ASN A 277 -28.52 6.44 21.99
N LYS A 278 -27.86 5.59 22.78
CA LYS A 278 -28.31 4.26 23.19
C LYS A 278 -28.69 3.42 21.98
N GLU A 279 -27.84 3.41 20.97
CA GLU A 279 -28.08 2.73 19.69
C GLU A 279 -26.84 1.99 19.20
N PHE A 280 -27.05 1.04 18.31
CA PHE A 280 -25.99 0.46 17.52
C PHE A 280 -25.90 1.17 16.17
N VAL A 281 -24.68 1.49 15.76
CA VAL A 281 -24.35 1.93 14.41
C VAL A 281 -23.51 0.84 13.76
N ALA A 282 -23.79 0.53 12.50
CA ALA A 282 -23.13 -0.52 11.76
C ALA A 282 -22.61 0.01 10.42
N ALA A 283 -21.50 -0.55 9.97
CA ALA A 283 -20.93 -0.28 8.66
C ALA A 283 -20.54 -1.59 7.97
N GLN A 284 -20.86 -1.70 6.69
CA GLN A 284 -20.40 -2.77 5.82
C GLN A 284 -19.70 -2.16 4.61
N ILE A 285 -18.43 -2.49 4.40
CA ILE A 285 -17.60 -1.89 3.36
C ILE A 285 -16.92 -2.99 2.56
N PHE A 286 -17.00 -2.86 1.25
CA PHE A 286 -16.24 -3.63 0.30
C PHE A 286 -15.22 -2.71 -0.35
N SER A 287 -13.97 -3.14 -0.38
CA SER A 287 -12.91 -2.41 -1.05
C SER A 287 -12.08 -3.34 -1.90
N MET A 288 -11.61 -2.81 -3.02
CA MET A 288 -10.55 -3.44 -3.80
C MET A 288 -9.40 -2.47 -3.90
N ARG A 289 -8.17 -2.95 -3.76
CA ARG A 289 -6.96 -2.15 -3.88
C ARG A 289 -6.11 -2.75 -4.97
N LYS A 290 -5.63 -1.91 -5.90
CA LYS A 290 -4.64 -2.29 -6.89
C LYS A 290 -3.51 -1.28 -6.93
N ARG A 291 -2.28 -1.79 -6.87
CA ARG A 291 -1.07 -1.02 -7.19
C ARG A 291 -0.93 -1.03 -8.70
N MET A 292 -1.14 0.11 -9.35
CA MET A 292 -1.01 0.21 -10.82
C MET A 292 0.46 0.30 -11.23
N ASN A 293 1.27 1.00 -10.45
CA ASN A 293 2.73 1.08 -10.60
C ASN A 293 3.37 1.46 -9.24
N ASN A 294 4.66 1.78 -9.22
CA ASN A 294 5.36 2.15 -7.98
C ASN A 294 4.91 3.50 -7.37
N ARG A 295 4.04 4.27 -8.02
CA ARG A 295 3.54 5.57 -7.53
C ARG A 295 2.03 5.59 -7.32
N LEU A 296 1.26 4.91 -8.16
CA LEU A 296 -0.19 5.00 -8.20
C LEU A 296 -0.85 3.76 -7.58
N ILE A 297 -1.68 4.01 -6.58
CA ILE A 297 -2.58 3.03 -5.98
C ILE A 297 -4.01 3.49 -6.24
N VAL A 298 -4.83 2.56 -6.73
CA VAL A 298 -6.26 2.79 -6.98
C VAL A 298 -7.07 1.93 -6.01
N THR A 299 -8.00 2.56 -5.31
CA THR A 299 -8.84 1.89 -4.31
C THR A 299 -10.32 2.25 -4.50
N PRO A 300 -11.08 1.51 -5.32
CA PRO A 300 -12.54 1.56 -5.29
C PRO A 300 -13.10 1.02 -3.98
N ARG A 301 -14.12 1.70 -3.47
CA ARG A 301 -14.86 1.31 -2.27
C ARG A 301 -16.36 1.46 -2.47
N LEU A 302 -17.10 0.57 -1.84
CA LEU A 302 -18.55 0.65 -1.68
C LEU A 302 -18.86 0.43 -0.21
N GLY A 303 -19.70 1.28 0.37
CA GLY A 303 -20.04 1.26 1.79
C GLY A 303 -21.53 1.44 2.01
N VAL A 304 -22.04 0.75 3.03
CA VAL A 304 -23.40 0.93 3.55
C VAL A 304 -23.30 1.13 5.05
N LEU A 305 -23.97 2.17 5.55
CA LEU A 305 -24.06 2.55 6.95
C LEU A 305 -25.49 2.35 7.43
N GLY A 306 -25.65 1.98 8.69
CA GLY A 306 -26.97 1.82 9.30
C GLY A 306 -26.96 2.03 10.80
N GLU A 307 -28.14 2.25 11.36
CA GLU A 307 -28.35 2.45 12.79
C GLU A 307 -29.54 1.63 13.27
N SER A 308 -29.56 1.27 14.56
CA SER A 308 -30.58 0.39 15.12
C SER A 308 -31.85 1.10 15.58
N LYS A 309 -31.82 2.42 15.75
CA LYS A 309 -32.95 3.19 16.29
C LYS A 309 -33.60 4.07 15.21
N PRO A 310 -34.94 4.22 15.24
CA PRO A 310 -35.92 3.53 16.08
C PRO A 310 -36.10 2.04 15.71
N SER A 311 -35.67 1.66 14.52
CA SER A 311 -35.49 0.28 14.06
C SER A 311 -34.30 0.25 13.11
N TRP A 312 -33.75 -0.94 12.82
CA TRP A 312 -32.64 -1.10 11.88
C TRP A 312 -32.93 -0.44 10.54
N ARG A 313 -32.14 0.57 10.19
CA ARG A 313 -32.35 1.38 9.00
C ARG A 313 -31.02 1.88 8.45
N THR A 314 -30.88 1.87 7.13
CA THR A 314 -29.70 2.37 6.41
C THR A 314 -29.58 3.89 6.53
N THR A 315 -28.52 4.43 7.12
CA THR A 315 -28.33 5.88 7.25
C THR A 315 -27.77 6.52 6.00
N SER A 316 -26.82 5.85 5.35
CA SER A 316 -26.20 6.30 4.10
C SER A 316 -25.61 5.12 3.33
N ALA A 317 -25.56 5.23 2.02
CA ALA A 317 -24.76 4.37 1.15
C ALA A 317 -23.80 5.24 0.34
N PHE A 318 -22.60 4.75 0.07
CA PHE A 318 -21.62 5.53 -0.68
C PHE A 318 -20.73 4.65 -1.56
N GLY A 319 -20.20 5.26 -2.62
CA GLY A 319 -19.13 4.72 -3.43
C GLY A 319 -18.04 5.76 -3.62
N ASP A 320 -16.79 5.36 -3.45
CA ASP A 320 -15.65 6.25 -3.69
C ASP A 320 -14.55 5.55 -4.49
N LEU A 321 -13.75 6.35 -5.18
CA LEU A 321 -12.59 5.87 -5.91
C LEU A 321 -11.38 6.69 -5.51
N THR A 322 -10.52 6.12 -4.67
CA THR A 322 -9.30 6.82 -4.23
C THR A 322 -8.17 6.56 -5.23
N PHE A 323 -7.68 7.62 -5.88
CA PHE A 323 -6.43 7.63 -6.63
C PHE A 323 -5.32 8.24 -5.78
N ARG A 324 -4.43 7.42 -5.23
CA ARG A 324 -3.29 7.88 -4.42
C ARG A 324 -2.02 7.80 -5.23
N TYR A 325 -1.39 8.94 -5.48
CA TYR A 325 -0.14 9.07 -6.21
C TYR A 325 1.00 9.51 -5.29
N ARG A 326 2.10 8.75 -5.28
CA ARG A 326 3.34 9.08 -4.56
C ARG A 326 4.10 10.16 -5.35
N LEU A 327 4.08 11.39 -4.86
CA LEU A 327 4.73 12.53 -5.53
C LEU A 327 6.25 12.46 -5.35
N HIS A 328 6.72 12.21 -4.13
CA HIS A 328 8.14 12.17 -3.81
C HIS A 328 8.44 11.28 -2.61
N SER A 329 9.38 10.33 -2.78
CA SER A 329 9.79 9.36 -1.76
C SER A 329 8.60 8.74 -1.04
N ASN A 330 8.79 8.19 0.16
CA ASN A 330 7.73 7.52 0.91
C ASN A 330 6.97 8.47 1.85
N TRP A 331 7.13 9.79 1.70
CA TRP A 331 6.56 10.78 2.62
C TRP A 331 5.64 11.82 1.94
N LEU A 332 5.64 12.01 0.62
CA LEU A 332 4.74 12.95 -0.07
C LEU A 332 3.76 12.24 -1.01
N TYR A 333 2.46 12.50 -0.81
CA TYR A 333 1.37 11.89 -1.57
C TYR A 333 0.37 12.94 -2.04
N ALA A 334 -0.25 12.69 -3.20
CA ALA A 334 -1.46 13.35 -3.65
C ALA A 334 -2.58 12.33 -3.77
N GLU A 335 -3.79 12.69 -3.36
CA GLU A 335 -4.98 11.87 -3.46
C GLU A 335 -6.06 12.64 -4.23
N LEU A 336 -6.71 11.95 -5.16
CA LEU A 336 -7.93 12.42 -5.82
C LEU A 336 -9.04 11.41 -5.53
N ILE A 337 -10.15 11.88 -4.98
CA ILE A 337 -11.19 11.04 -4.42
C ILE A 337 -12.55 11.57 -4.90
N PRO A 338 -12.99 11.21 -6.11
CA PRO A 338 -14.39 11.29 -6.46
C PRO A 338 -15.20 10.34 -5.57
N ALA A 339 -16.29 10.87 -5.02
CA ALA A 339 -17.21 10.15 -4.17
C ALA A 339 -18.65 10.45 -4.58
N LEU A 340 -19.51 9.46 -4.36
CA LEU A 340 -20.95 9.56 -4.53
C LEU A 340 -21.60 9.01 -3.28
N GLU A 341 -22.39 9.83 -2.61
CA GLU A 341 -23.09 9.51 -1.38
C GLU A 341 -24.60 9.57 -1.58
N PHE A 342 -25.34 8.73 -0.86
CA PHE A 342 -26.80 8.68 -0.82
C PHE A 342 -27.26 8.73 0.64
N PRO A 343 -27.25 9.91 1.28
CA PRO A 343 -27.71 10.06 2.66
C PRO A 343 -29.24 9.94 2.78
N ARG A 344 -29.71 9.25 3.82
CA ARG A 344 -31.15 9.13 4.12
C ARG A 344 -31.80 10.48 4.41
N GLU A 345 -31.09 11.40 5.06
CA GLU A 345 -31.60 12.72 5.46
C GLU A 345 -32.09 13.52 4.24
N GLU A 346 -31.44 13.32 3.09
CA GLU A 346 -31.82 13.86 1.78
C GLU A 346 -32.67 12.88 0.95
N SER A 347 -33.38 11.96 1.60
CA SER A 347 -34.20 10.93 0.95
C SER A 347 -33.43 10.05 -0.05
N PHE A 348 -32.16 9.76 0.22
CA PHE A 348 -31.24 9.04 -0.68
C PHE A 348 -31.00 9.73 -2.02
N LYS A 349 -31.10 11.05 -2.07
CA LYS A 349 -30.63 11.84 -3.20
C LYS A 349 -29.11 11.74 -3.31
N ASP A 350 -28.61 11.73 -4.53
CA ASP A 350 -27.18 11.66 -4.81
C ASP A 350 -26.46 12.97 -4.45
N ARG A 351 -25.38 12.84 -3.69
CA ARG A 351 -24.42 13.89 -3.34
C ARG A 351 -23.07 13.50 -3.92
N ALA A 352 -22.65 14.16 -5.00
CA ALA A 352 -21.33 13.93 -5.58
C ALA A 352 -20.35 14.96 -5.01
N SER A 353 -19.19 14.48 -4.58
CA SER A 353 -18.07 15.33 -4.17
C SER A 353 -16.79 14.84 -4.81
N VAL A 354 -15.84 15.77 -4.98
CA VAL A 354 -14.49 15.45 -5.41
C VAL A 354 -13.53 16.11 -4.45
N VAL A 355 -12.78 15.28 -3.73
CA VAL A 355 -11.72 15.75 -2.84
C VAL A 355 -10.36 15.59 -3.52
N PHE A 356 -9.58 16.66 -3.52
CA PHE A 356 -8.16 16.62 -3.83
C PHE A 356 -7.37 16.90 -2.56
N ARG A 357 -6.43 16.02 -2.22
CA ARG A 357 -5.61 16.15 -1.02
C ARG A 357 -4.14 16.00 -1.34
N VAL A 358 -3.30 16.85 -0.77
CA VAL A 358 -1.85 16.67 -0.77
C VAL A 358 -1.41 16.44 0.66
N GLU A 359 -0.69 15.36 0.89
CA GLU A 359 -0.31 14.91 2.22
C GLU A 359 1.17 14.65 2.34
N MET A 360 1.73 15.16 3.42
CA MET A 360 3.04 14.81 3.92
C MET A 360 2.87 13.87 5.11
N PHE A 361 3.37 12.65 4.99
CA PHE A 361 3.32 11.61 6.01
C PHE A 361 4.74 11.27 6.47
N PHE A 362 5.02 11.58 7.72
CA PHE A 362 6.29 11.27 8.36
C PHE A 362 6.03 10.21 9.45
N SER A 363 6.77 9.11 9.43
CA SER A 363 6.69 8.08 10.46
C SER A 363 8.09 7.64 10.85
N GLY A 364 8.27 7.29 12.12
CA GLY A 364 9.54 6.77 12.65
C GLY A 364 9.89 5.35 12.18
N ILE A 365 9.03 4.71 11.37
CA ILE A 365 9.32 3.46 10.69
C ILE A 365 9.70 3.78 9.23
N ILE A 366 11.00 3.87 8.94
CA ILE A 366 11.49 3.71 7.57
C ILE A 366 11.64 2.20 7.33
N GLU A 367 10.53 1.51 7.09
CA GLU A 367 10.55 0.19 6.43
C GLU A 367 10.26 0.42 4.94
N ASP A 368 11.27 0.14 4.11
CA ASP A 368 11.04 -0.20 2.71
C ASP A 368 10.02 -1.35 2.66
N ASP A 369 8.94 -1.12 1.92
CA ASP A 369 7.96 -2.11 1.50
C ASP A 369 7.42 -3.09 2.57
N ARG A 370 6.47 -2.58 3.36
CA ARG A 370 5.34 -3.40 3.82
C ARG A 370 4.01 -2.73 3.50
N LEU A 371 3.60 -2.83 2.23
CA LEU A 371 2.24 -2.51 1.78
C LEU A 371 1.76 -3.36 0.60
#